data_AF-H6N881-F1
#
_entry.id   AF-H6N881-F1
#
_cell.length_a   1.000
_cell.length_b   1.000
_cell.length_c   1.000
_cell.angle_alpha   90.00
_cell.angle_beta   90.00
_cell.angle_gamma   90.00
#
_symmetry.space_group_name_H-M   'P 1'
#
loop_
_entity.id
_entity.type
_entity.pdbx_description
1 polymer ?
#
loop_
_entity_poly.entity_id
_entity_poly.type
_entity_poly.pdbx_seq_one_letter_code
_entity_poly.pdbx_strand_id
1 'polypeptide(L)'
;MTLPVKVLSLIFGTASIATVGVGGVYFNSKETIGNKLENEVLGADDSFKESWKNQHAKLLKENDDLKDFSKLEQIKKNSNSETAWTELRDWCSKSYSFTYKDIFSKEDNARLNLTKKYCIQSTKERLEAIYTGGTKKVLAVTGEGDKSEFVTNYKKLKDHTKDKLPDLLKEIDTAKVDSEADKNWVKVQTWCSEIHKKPFKGESDTFKLASKICVKES
;
A
#
# COMPACT_ATOMS: atom_id res chain seq x y z
N MET A 1 13.38 -76.02 -39.88
CA MET A 1 12.40 -76.94 -39.27
C MET A 1 12.01 -76.37 -37.91
N THR A 2 10.70 -76.15 -37.72
CA THR A 2 9.90 -76.27 -36.47
C THR A 2 10.40 -75.65 -35.15
N LEU A 3 9.53 -74.79 -34.59
CA LEU A 3 9.50 -74.28 -33.21
C LEU A 3 9.50 -75.41 -32.14
N PRO A 4 9.75 -75.08 -30.85
CA PRO A 4 8.57 -74.87 -30.01
C PRO A 4 8.61 -73.57 -29.20
N VAL A 5 7.47 -72.91 -29.28
CA VAL A 5 6.97 -71.88 -28.38
C VAL A 5 6.85 -72.47 -26.97
N LYS A 6 7.38 -71.79 -25.95
CA LYS A 6 6.88 -71.89 -24.58
C LYS A 6 6.05 -70.65 -24.28
N VAL A 7 4.74 -70.80 -24.40
CA VAL A 7 3.75 -69.92 -23.77
C VAL A 7 3.87 -70.16 -22.27
N LEU A 8 4.17 -69.12 -21.49
CA LEU A 8 3.68 -69.05 -20.12
C LEU A 8 2.79 -67.82 -20.02
N SER A 9 1.51 -68.11 -19.83
CA SER A 9 0.41 -67.17 -19.70
C SER A 9 0.48 -66.36 -18.42
N LEU A 10 0.20 -65.06 -18.57
CA LEU A 10 -0.70 -64.22 -17.77
C LEU A 10 -0.67 -64.34 -16.24
N ILE A 11 -0.23 -63.25 -15.60
CA ILE A 11 -0.96 -62.64 -14.46
C ILE A 11 -0.94 -61.11 -14.66
N PHE A 12 -2.14 -60.52 -14.69
CA PHE A 12 -2.57 -59.14 -14.39
C PHE A 12 -1.47 -58.08 -14.15
N GLY A 13 -1.46 -56.88 -14.71
CA GLY A 13 -2.54 -56.06 -15.27
C GLY A 13 -2.10 -54.59 -15.16
N THR A 14 -2.56 -53.77 -16.09
CA THR A 14 -2.55 -52.28 -16.11
C THR A 14 -1.19 -51.56 -16.05
N ALA A 15 -0.88 -50.94 -17.19
CA ALA A 15 0.04 -49.84 -17.42
C ALA A 15 0.40 -49.00 -16.19
N SER A 16 1.69 -48.96 -15.87
CA SER A 16 2.33 -47.90 -15.10
C SER A 16 2.23 -46.59 -15.89
N ILE A 17 1.12 -45.88 -15.72
CA ILE A 17 1.00 -44.48 -16.10
C ILE A 17 1.89 -43.74 -15.09
N ALA A 18 2.97 -43.13 -15.58
CA ALA A 18 3.72 -42.15 -14.81
C ALA A 18 2.73 -41.09 -14.33
N THR A 19 2.45 -41.04 -13.03
CA THR A 19 1.73 -39.93 -12.42
C THR A 19 2.62 -38.71 -12.50
N VAL A 20 2.55 -38.00 -13.63
CA VAL A 20 3.08 -36.64 -13.76
C VAL A 20 2.28 -35.81 -12.77
N GLY A 21 2.95 -35.48 -11.66
CA GLY A 21 2.33 -35.04 -10.42
C GLY A 21 1.47 -33.79 -10.58
N VAL A 22 0.24 -33.91 -10.09
CA VAL A 22 -0.73 -32.81 -9.88
C VAL A 22 -0.17 -31.69 -8.97
N GLY A 23 0.97 -31.91 -8.30
CA GLY A 23 1.65 -30.90 -7.48
C GLY A 23 2.32 -29.75 -8.24
N GLY A 24 2.70 -29.93 -9.51
CA GLY A 24 3.45 -28.90 -10.27
C GLY A 24 2.60 -27.70 -10.73
N VAL A 25 1.30 -27.89 -10.92
CA VAL A 25 0.38 -26.84 -11.39
C VAL A 25 -0.12 -25.98 -10.22
N TYR A 26 -0.18 -26.55 -9.03
CA TYR A 26 -0.75 -25.92 -7.83
C TYR A 26 0.03 -24.69 -7.35
N PHE A 27 1.36 -24.66 -7.52
CA PHE A 27 2.18 -23.52 -7.08
C PHE A 27 2.17 -22.35 -8.07
N ASN A 28 1.98 -22.60 -9.38
CA ASN A 28 1.95 -21.54 -10.41
C ASN A 28 0.61 -20.80 -10.50
N SER A 29 -0.44 -21.29 -9.84
CA SER A 29 -1.78 -20.67 -9.85
C SER A 29 -2.12 -19.88 -8.59
N LYS A 30 -1.23 -19.85 -7.59
CA LYS A 30 -1.50 -19.16 -6.32
C LYS A 30 -1.21 -17.68 -6.45
N GLU A 31 -2.27 -16.89 -6.40
CA GLU A 31 -2.17 -15.45 -6.27
C GLU A 31 -2.36 -15.07 -4.81
N THR A 32 -1.40 -14.38 -4.21
CA THR A 32 -1.51 -13.87 -2.83
C THR A 32 -2.12 -12.47 -2.81
N ILE A 33 -2.58 -12.03 -1.64
CA ILE A 33 -2.96 -10.63 -1.42
C ILE A 33 -1.78 -9.70 -1.73
N GLY A 34 -0.56 -10.12 -1.41
CA GLY A 34 0.65 -9.38 -1.75
C GLY A 34 0.90 -9.25 -3.25
N ASN A 35 0.54 -10.24 -4.05
CA ASN A 35 0.56 -10.09 -5.51
C ASN A 35 -0.41 -9.01 -6.00
N LYS A 36 -1.56 -8.84 -5.33
CA LYS A 36 -2.56 -7.80 -5.67
C LYS A 36 -2.23 -6.41 -5.17
N LEU A 37 -1.53 -6.32 -4.04
CA LEU A 37 -1.18 -5.06 -3.39
C LEU A 37 0.25 -4.63 -3.69
N GLU A 38 1.02 -5.46 -4.39
CA GLU A 38 2.44 -5.25 -4.65
C GLU A 38 3.15 -4.77 -3.38
N ASN A 39 4.07 -3.83 -3.48
CA ASN A 39 4.78 -3.31 -2.33
C ASN A 39 4.05 -2.16 -1.64
N GLU A 40 2.71 -2.08 -1.62
CA GLU A 40 1.98 -0.92 -1.07
C GLU A 40 1.82 -0.93 0.46
N VAL A 41 1.98 -2.08 1.12
CA VAL A 41 1.88 -2.20 2.60
C VAL A 41 2.99 -1.43 3.33
N LEU A 42 2.66 -0.91 4.51
CA LEU A 42 3.61 -0.24 5.41
C LEU A 42 4.80 -1.15 5.78
N GLY A 43 5.97 -0.55 6.02
CA GLY A 43 7.14 -1.28 6.48
C GLY A 43 6.98 -1.84 7.90
N ALA A 44 7.76 -2.86 8.24
CA ALA A 44 7.67 -3.55 9.53
C ALA A 44 8.64 -3.04 10.60
N ASP A 45 9.63 -2.25 10.20
CA ASP A 45 10.64 -1.69 11.10
C ASP A 45 10.11 -0.51 11.93
N ASP A 46 10.89 -0.12 12.95
CA ASP A 46 10.49 0.88 13.93
C ASP A 46 10.25 2.28 13.35
N SER A 47 10.77 2.59 12.14
CA SER A 47 10.48 3.87 11.48
C SER A 47 8.99 4.02 11.11
N PHE A 48 8.26 2.90 11.04
CA PHE A 48 6.82 2.87 10.76
C PHE A 48 5.96 2.77 12.02
N LYS A 49 6.54 2.78 13.23
CA LYS A 49 5.79 2.65 14.49
C LYS A 49 4.61 3.62 14.59
N GLU A 50 4.85 4.90 14.32
CA GLU A 50 3.80 5.92 14.38
C GLU A 50 2.78 5.77 13.25
N SER A 51 3.17 5.23 12.10
CA SER A 51 2.23 4.87 11.02
C SER A 51 1.31 3.72 11.43
N TRP A 52 1.83 2.69 12.09
CA TRP A 52 1.03 1.59 12.61
C TRP A 52 0.07 2.02 13.71
N LYS A 53 0.50 2.91 14.61
CA LYS A 53 -0.40 3.52 15.60
C LYS A 53 -1.54 4.29 14.93
N ASN A 54 -1.27 5.03 13.86
CA ASN A 54 -2.29 5.74 13.09
C ASN A 54 -3.29 4.77 12.42
N GLN A 55 -2.81 3.66 11.86
CA GLN A 55 -3.68 2.64 11.28
C GLN A 55 -4.54 1.94 12.34
N HIS A 56 -4.00 1.67 13.53
CA HIS A 56 -4.78 1.14 14.64
C HIS A 56 -5.84 2.15 15.11
N ALA A 57 -5.50 3.42 15.24
CA ALA A 57 -6.46 4.48 15.57
C ALA A 57 -7.58 4.60 14.50
N LYS A 58 -7.26 4.38 13.22
CA LYS A 58 -8.26 4.29 12.14
C LYS A 58 -9.19 3.07 12.34
N LEU A 59 -8.63 1.89 12.60
CA LEU A 59 -9.39 0.67 12.89
C LEU A 59 -10.38 0.84 14.06
N LEU A 60 -10.01 1.59 15.09
CA LEU A 60 -10.88 1.87 16.24
C LEU A 60 -12.10 2.74 15.87
N LYS A 61 -11.92 3.69 14.94
CA LYS A 61 -12.97 4.67 14.56
C LYS A 61 -13.97 4.14 13.54
N GLU A 62 -13.53 3.18 12.73
CA GLU A 62 -14.32 2.62 11.63
C GLU A 62 -15.31 1.57 12.13
N ASN A 63 -16.49 1.47 11.51
CA ASN A 63 -17.57 0.54 11.91
C ASN A 63 -17.66 -0.70 11.00
N ASP A 64 -16.52 -1.23 10.57
CA ASP A 64 -16.49 -2.41 9.68
C ASP A 64 -17.02 -3.68 10.38
N ASP A 65 -17.69 -4.53 9.60
CA ASP A 65 -18.07 -5.89 10.01
C ASP A 65 -16.83 -6.79 9.97
N LEU A 66 -16.38 -7.22 11.16
CA LEU A 66 -15.16 -8.03 11.34
C LEU A 66 -15.47 -9.47 11.78
N LYS A 67 -16.72 -9.94 11.67
CA LYS A 67 -17.14 -11.26 12.18
C LYS A 67 -16.30 -12.43 11.62
N ASP A 68 -15.86 -12.32 10.37
CA ASP A 68 -15.05 -13.34 9.68
C ASP A 68 -13.53 -13.12 9.91
N PHE A 69 -13.16 -12.10 10.67
CA PHE A 69 -11.78 -11.67 10.92
C PHE A 69 -11.51 -11.53 12.42
N SER A 70 -11.76 -12.61 13.18
CA SER A 70 -11.67 -12.66 14.64
C SER A 70 -10.37 -12.06 15.21
N LYS A 71 -9.21 -12.29 14.57
CA LYS A 71 -7.95 -11.70 15.03
C LYS A 71 -7.91 -10.17 14.86
N LEU A 72 -8.45 -9.63 13.76
CA LEU A 72 -8.55 -8.19 13.55
C LEU A 72 -9.58 -7.56 14.50
N GLU A 73 -10.67 -8.27 14.78
CA GLU A 73 -11.65 -7.86 15.79
C GLU A 73 -11.05 -7.79 17.20
N GLN A 74 -10.21 -8.78 17.57
CA GLN A 74 -9.46 -8.76 18.84
C GLN A 74 -8.51 -7.55 18.92
N ILE A 75 -7.77 -7.28 17.83
CA ILE A 75 -6.86 -6.13 17.75
C ILE A 75 -7.62 -4.80 17.94
N LYS A 76 -8.81 -4.69 17.34
CA LYS A 76 -9.69 -3.52 17.51
C LYS A 76 -10.18 -3.36 18.95
N LYS A 77 -10.42 -4.46 19.68
CA LYS A 77 -10.85 -4.42 21.09
C LYS A 77 -9.70 -4.23 22.08
N ASN A 78 -8.44 -4.32 21.62
CA ASN A 78 -7.28 -4.21 22.49
C ASN A 78 -7.06 -2.75 22.95
N SER A 79 -7.19 -2.51 24.25
CA SER A 79 -7.00 -1.19 24.87
C SER A 79 -5.54 -0.81 25.11
N ASN A 80 -4.60 -1.78 25.04
CA ASN A 80 -3.18 -1.51 25.14
C ASN A 80 -2.63 -1.07 23.78
N SER A 81 -2.50 0.25 23.60
CA SER A 81 -2.07 0.85 22.33
C SER A 81 -0.72 0.32 21.84
N GLU A 82 0.26 0.11 22.72
CA GLU A 82 1.61 -0.37 22.34
C GLU A 82 1.62 -1.82 21.85
N THR A 83 0.74 -2.66 22.40
CA THR A 83 0.61 -4.04 21.91
C THR A 83 -0.26 -4.09 20.65
N ALA A 84 -1.33 -3.32 20.59
CA ALA A 84 -2.33 -3.40 19.53
C ALA A 84 -1.79 -2.98 18.15
N TRP A 85 -0.93 -1.96 18.07
CA TRP A 85 -0.31 -1.58 16.79
C TRP A 85 0.64 -2.67 16.26
N THR A 86 1.35 -3.36 17.17
CA THR A 86 2.23 -4.48 16.83
C THR A 86 1.42 -5.66 16.29
N GLU A 87 0.32 -6.00 16.97
CA GLU A 87 -0.57 -7.06 16.50
C GLU A 87 -1.22 -6.73 15.15
N LEU A 88 -1.53 -5.45 14.89
CA LEU A 88 -2.03 -5.00 13.59
C LEU A 88 -1.00 -5.20 12.49
N ARG A 89 0.25 -4.77 12.71
CA ARG A 89 1.37 -4.99 11.78
C ARG A 89 1.54 -6.48 11.48
N ASP A 90 1.49 -7.33 12.50
CA ASP A 90 1.66 -8.77 12.35
C ASP A 90 0.47 -9.41 11.60
N TRP A 91 -0.76 -8.94 11.86
CA TRP A 91 -1.94 -9.32 11.09
C TRP A 91 -1.79 -8.92 9.63
N CYS A 92 -1.32 -7.71 9.34
CA CYS A 92 -1.06 -7.23 7.98
C CYS A 92 -0.02 -8.08 7.26
N SER A 93 1.07 -8.44 7.93
CA SER A 93 2.12 -9.31 7.37
C SER A 93 1.58 -10.69 7.00
N LYS A 94 0.72 -11.26 7.85
CA LYS A 94 0.04 -12.54 7.58
C LYS A 94 -0.99 -12.43 6.47
N SER A 95 -1.79 -11.37 6.47
CA SER A 95 -2.79 -11.12 5.43
C SER A 95 -2.15 -10.91 4.07
N TYR A 96 -0.99 -10.26 4.01
CA TYR A 96 -0.23 -10.05 2.77
C TYR A 96 0.23 -11.38 2.14
N SER A 97 0.62 -12.36 2.96
CA SER A 97 1.02 -13.70 2.50
C SER A 97 -0.17 -14.63 2.26
N PHE A 98 -1.40 -14.19 2.52
CA PHE A 98 -2.60 -15.00 2.39
C PHE A 98 -2.93 -15.26 0.90
N THR A 99 -3.43 -16.44 0.59
CA THR A 99 -3.87 -16.79 -0.77
C THR A 99 -5.14 -16.02 -1.10
N TYR A 100 -5.05 -15.09 -2.04
CA TYR A 100 -6.19 -14.34 -2.56
C TYR A 100 -7.08 -15.25 -3.42
N LYS A 101 -6.46 -16.05 -4.30
CA LYS A 101 -7.12 -16.97 -5.22
C LYS A 101 -6.18 -18.10 -5.61
N ASP A 102 -6.73 -19.29 -5.79
CA ASP A 102 -6.10 -20.40 -6.51
C ASP A 102 -7.12 -21.19 -7.33
N ILE A 103 -6.71 -22.30 -7.95
CA ILE A 103 -7.59 -23.14 -8.79
C ILE A 103 -8.75 -23.82 -8.03
N PHE A 104 -8.72 -23.85 -6.69
CA PHE A 104 -9.72 -24.50 -5.86
C PHE A 104 -10.53 -23.53 -5.00
N SER A 105 -10.16 -22.24 -4.98
CA SER A 105 -10.75 -21.23 -4.11
C SER A 105 -11.18 -19.98 -4.88
N LYS A 106 -12.24 -19.34 -4.40
CA LYS A 106 -12.69 -18.05 -4.91
C LYS A 106 -11.87 -16.91 -4.30
N GLU A 107 -11.96 -15.76 -4.94
CA GLU A 107 -11.30 -14.52 -4.53
C GLU A 107 -11.71 -14.08 -3.11
N ASP A 108 -10.73 -13.89 -2.22
CA ASP A 108 -10.94 -13.31 -0.88
C ASP A 108 -10.90 -11.77 -0.94
N ASN A 109 -11.91 -11.19 -1.58
CA ASN A 109 -12.06 -9.74 -1.71
C ASN A 109 -12.26 -9.05 -0.34
N ALA A 110 -12.84 -9.75 0.64
CA ALA A 110 -13.04 -9.21 1.98
C ALA A 110 -11.68 -8.96 2.67
N ARG A 111 -10.79 -9.94 2.69
CA ARG A 111 -9.44 -9.77 3.23
C ARG A 111 -8.63 -8.77 2.45
N LEU A 112 -8.73 -8.77 1.12
CA LEU A 112 -8.05 -7.78 0.26
C LEU A 112 -8.45 -6.35 0.65
N ASN A 113 -9.75 -6.09 0.81
CA ASN A 113 -10.25 -4.77 1.16
C ASN A 113 -9.84 -4.33 2.56
N LEU A 114 -9.90 -5.23 3.55
CA LEU A 114 -9.41 -4.93 4.90
C LEU A 114 -7.90 -4.68 4.93
N THR A 115 -7.13 -5.45 4.15
CA THR A 115 -5.68 -5.26 4.02
C THR A 115 -5.38 -3.91 3.37
N LYS A 116 -6.08 -3.53 2.30
CA LYS A 116 -5.96 -2.18 1.71
C LYS A 116 -6.28 -1.08 2.72
N LYS A 117 -7.34 -1.25 3.50
CA LYS A 117 -7.84 -0.21 4.42
C LYS A 117 -6.93 0.02 5.62
N TYR A 118 -6.34 -1.05 6.17
CA TYR A 118 -5.64 -1.03 7.46
C TYR A 118 -4.13 -1.29 7.40
N CYS A 119 -3.62 -1.83 6.29
CA CYS A 119 -2.19 -2.13 6.13
C CYS A 119 -1.48 -1.13 5.22
N ILE A 120 -2.24 -0.28 4.51
CA ILE A 120 -1.73 0.77 3.65
C ILE A 120 -2.13 2.10 4.28
N GLN A 121 -1.13 2.95 4.52
CA GLN A 121 -1.35 4.36 4.83
C GLN A 121 -0.96 5.16 3.60
N SER A 122 -1.86 6.00 3.11
CA SER A 122 -1.52 6.98 2.09
C SER A 122 -0.65 8.12 2.66
N THR A 123 0.10 8.79 1.78
CA THR A 123 0.87 9.98 2.19
C THR A 123 -0.03 11.05 2.78
N LYS A 124 -1.24 11.23 2.23
CA LYS A 124 -2.24 12.16 2.77
C LYS A 124 -2.62 11.81 4.21
N GLU A 125 -3.01 10.56 4.47
CA GLU A 125 -3.38 10.12 5.82
C GLU A 125 -2.22 10.29 6.80
N ARG A 126 -0.97 10.06 6.35
CA ARG A 126 0.21 10.28 7.20
C ARG A 126 0.40 11.77 7.52
N LEU A 127 0.28 12.65 6.53
CA LEU A 127 0.37 14.11 6.75
C LEU A 127 -0.74 14.59 7.69
N GLU A 128 -2.00 14.17 7.47
CA GLU A 128 -3.13 14.52 8.34
C GLU A 128 -2.91 14.05 9.77
N ALA A 129 -2.37 12.84 9.97
CA ALA A 129 -2.05 12.32 11.29
C ALA A 129 -0.96 13.14 12.00
N ILE A 130 0.08 13.60 11.29
CA ILE A 130 1.15 14.44 11.89
C ILE A 130 0.59 15.79 12.35
N TYR A 131 -0.39 16.34 11.63
CA TYR A 131 -0.91 17.69 11.92
C TYR A 131 -2.26 17.69 12.63
N THR A 132 -2.76 16.54 13.07
CA THR A 132 -3.99 16.45 13.85
C THR A 132 -3.84 17.26 15.15
N GLY A 133 -4.67 18.28 15.33
CA GLY A 133 -4.62 19.18 16.49
C GLY A 133 -3.48 20.21 16.48
N GLY A 134 -2.79 20.38 15.35
CA GLY A 134 -1.65 21.28 15.19
C GLY A 134 -1.94 22.56 14.42
N THR A 135 -0.90 23.40 14.27
CA THR A 135 -0.91 24.65 13.51
C THR A 135 -0.84 24.44 12.00
N LYS A 136 -0.93 23.21 11.50
CA LYS A 136 -0.84 22.91 10.08
C LYS A 136 -2.01 22.09 9.60
N LYS A 137 -2.33 22.21 8.31
CA LYS A 137 -3.39 21.45 7.65
C LYS A 137 -2.93 20.99 6.27
N VAL A 138 -3.34 19.79 5.87
CA VAL A 138 -3.12 19.28 4.51
C VAL A 138 -4.00 20.04 3.52
N LEU A 139 -3.43 20.48 2.41
CA LEU A 139 -4.13 21.26 1.39
C LEU A 139 -5.16 20.40 0.64
N ALA A 140 -6.30 21.00 0.34
CA ALA A 140 -7.29 20.50 -0.58
C ALA A 140 -6.75 20.57 -2.01
N VAL A 141 -6.57 19.41 -2.63
CA VAL A 141 -6.03 19.28 -4.00
C VAL A 141 -7.10 19.37 -5.09
N THR A 142 -8.31 19.80 -4.72
CA THR A 142 -9.47 19.92 -5.62
C THR A 142 -10.07 21.32 -5.53
N GLY A 143 -10.34 21.94 -6.68
CA GLY A 143 -10.86 23.30 -6.75
C GLY A 143 -9.81 24.38 -6.44
N GLU A 144 -10.27 25.61 -6.18
CA GLU A 144 -9.41 26.78 -5.96
C GLU A 144 -9.35 27.25 -4.50
N GLY A 145 -9.98 26.53 -3.56
CA GLY A 145 -10.12 26.97 -2.16
C GLY A 145 -8.79 27.21 -1.42
N ASP A 146 -7.72 26.57 -1.89
CA ASP A 146 -6.36 26.66 -1.32
C ASP A 146 -5.33 27.27 -2.31
N LYS A 147 -5.82 28.01 -3.33
CA LYS A 147 -4.99 28.58 -4.39
C LYS A 147 -3.87 29.48 -3.84
N SER A 148 -4.17 30.37 -2.91
CA SER A 148 -3.19 31.28 -2.29
C SER A 148 -2.02 30.53 -1.65
N GLU A 149 -2.32 29.40 -1.01
CA GLU A 149 -1.34 28.56 -0.34
C GLU A 149 -0.53 27.76 -1.34
N PHE A 150 -1.14 27.28 -2.44
CA PHE A 150 -0.38 26.68 -3.52
C PHE A 150 0.54 27.67 -4.23
N VAL A 151 0.10 28.92 -4.45
CA VAL A 151 0.95 30.00 -4.98
C VAL A 151 2.14 30.25 -4.04
N THR A 152 1.88 30.33 -2.73
CA THR A 152 2.93 30.49 -1.72
C THR A 152 3.89 29.29 -1.70
N ASN A 153 3.35 28.07 -1.76
CA ASN A 153 4.13 26.84 -1.74
C ASN A 153 4.94 26.63 -3.01
N TYR A 154 4.45 27.10 -4.17
CA TYR A 154 5.20 27.12 -5.42
C TYR A 154 6.48 27.95 -5.29
N LYS A 155 6.43 29.10 -4.61
CA LYS A 155 7.61 29.95 -4.38
C LYS A 155 8.68 29.26 -3.53
N LYS A 156 8.30 28.32 -2.66
CA LYS A 156 9.25 27.50 -1.86
C LYS A 156 10.15 26.60 -2.71
N LEU A 157 9.83 26.41 -3.99
CA LEU A 157 10.67 25.64 -4.91
C LEU A 157 11.95 26.39 -5.32
N LYS A 158 12.06 27.70 -5.03
CA LYS A 158 13.26 28.51 -5.30
C LYS A 158 14.52 27.91 -4.68
N ASP A 159 14.38 27.34 -3.49
CA ASP A 159 15.49 26.81 -2.69
C ASP A 159 15.83 25.34 -3.01
N HIS A 160 15.16 24.75 -4.01
CA HIS A 160 15.37 23.35 -4.38
C HIS A 160 16.28 23.22 -5.61
N THR A 161 17.16 22.23 -5.55
CA THR A 161 17.97 21.78 -6.67
C THR A 161 17.09 20.96 -7.63
N LYS A 162 17.11 21.28 -8.94
CA LYS A 162 16.21 20.67 -9.94
C LYS A 162 16.32 19.14 -9.99
N ASP A 163 17.52 18.58 -9.76
CA ASP A 163 17.78 17.14 -9.69
C ASP A 163 17.07 16.44 -8.52
N LYS A 164 16.72 17.18 -7.46
CA LYS A 164 16.01 16.65 -6.27
C LYS A 164 14.50 16.81 -6.33
N LEU A 165 13.97 17.44 -7.39
CA LEU A 165 12.54 17.58 -7.58
C LEU A 165 11.97 16.34 -8.30
N PRO A 166 10.74 15.93 -8.01
CA PRO A 166 9.99 14.98 -8.83
C PRO A 166 9.77 15.51 -10.26
N ASP A 167 9.66 14.64 -11.26
CA ASP A 167 9.67 15.02 -12.68
C ASP A 167 8.68 16.13 -13.04
N LEU A 168 7.44 16.07 -12.54
CA LEU A 168 6.43 17.11 -12.75
C LEU A 168 6.88 18.50 -12.23
N LEU A 169 7.65 18.53 -11.15
CA LEU A 169 8.18 19.77 -10.56
C LEU A 169 9.53 20.17 -11.15
N LYS A 170 10.25 19.28 -11.84
CA LYS A 170 11.50 19.63 -12.55
C LYS A 170 11.26 20.59 -13.72
N GLU A 171 10.07 20.55 -14.29
CA GLU A 171 9.65 21.48 -15.35
C GLU A 171 9.52 22.93 -14.86
N ILE A 172 9.52 23.16 -13.56
CA ILE A 172 9.42 24.50 -12.98
C ILE A 172 10.79 25.16 -13.08
N ASP A 173 10.81 26.35 -13.67
CA ASP A 173 12.00 27.18 -13.65
C ASP A 173 12.17 27.83 -12.28
N THR A 174 13.00 27.22 -11.43
CA THR A 174 13.24 27.69 -10.05
C THR A 174 13.72 29.13 -9.97
N ALA A 175 14.32 29.68 -11.03
CA ALA A 175 14.73 31.08 -11.13
C ALA A 175 13.56 32.07 -11.32
N LYS A 176 12.39 31.59 -11.77
CA LYS A 176 11.21 32.42 -12.10
C LYS A 176 10.02 32.17 -11.18
N VAL A 177 10.20 31.42 -10.09
CA VAL A 177 9.08 31.01 -9.25
C VAL A 177 8.31 32.19 -8.64
N ASP A 178 9.00 33.30 -8.35
CA ASP A 178 8.37 34.50 -7.79
C ASP A 178 7.41 35.18 -8.78
N SER A 179 7.75 35.20 -10.08
CA SER A 179 6.98 35.88 -11.12
C SER A 179 5.95 34.98 -11.83
N GLU A 180 6.09 33.65 -11.72
CA GLU A 180 5.21 32.69 -12.39
C GLU A 180 4.23 31.96 -11.48
N ALA A 181 4.32 32.13 -10.15
CA ALA A 181 3.53 31.38 -9.18
C ALA A 181 2.01 31.43 -9.45
N ASP A 182 1.45 32.61 -9.73
CA ASP A 182 0.01 32.78 -9.96
C ASP A 182 -0.50 32.03 -11.21
N LYS A 183 0.37 31.78 -12.18
CA LYS A 183 0.03 31.05 -13.41
C LYS A 183 0.29 29.55 -13.29
N ASN A 184 1.30 29.16 -12.52
CA ASN A 184 1.85 27.80 -12.53
C ASN A 184 1.64 27.01 -11.21
N TRP A 185 1.00 27.58 -10.20
CA TRP A 185 0.71 26.90 -8.91
C TRP A 185 0.00 25.55 -9.06
N VAL A 186 -0.79 25.37 -10.14
CA VAL A 186 -1.51 24.11 -10.44
C VAL A 186 -0.55 22.93 -10.60
N LYS A 187 0.72 23.14 -10.98
CA LYS A 187 1.72 22.07 -11.02
C LYS A 187 1.98 21.48 -9.63
N VAL A 188 2.07 22.33 -8.60
CA VAL A 188 2.22 21.89 -7.21
C VAL A 188 0.94 21.22 -6.72
N GLN A 189 -0.24 21.77 -7.04
CA GLN A 189 -1.52 21.12 -6.70
C GLN A 189 -1.64 19.73 -7.31
N THR A 190 -1.30 19.59 -8.59
CA THR A 190 -1.33 18.32 -9.33
C THR A 190 -0.37 17.32 -8.70
N TRP A 191 0.86 17.74 -8.43
CA TRP A 191 1.83 16.89 -7.73
C TRP A 191 1.34 16.46 -6.34
N CYS A 192 0.76 17.38 -5.56
CA CYS A 192 0.15 17.06 -4.27
C CYS A 192 -0.99 16.05 -4.42
N SER A 193 -1.83 16.18 -5.45
CA SER A 193 -2.91 15.22 -5.75
C SER A 193 -2.38 13.81 -6.04
N GLU A 194 -1.27 13.71 -6.79
CA GLU A 194 -0.63 12.42 -7.08
C GLU A 194 0.01 11.82 -5.83
N ILE A 195 0.83 12.58 -5.11
CA ILE A 195 1.55 12.06 -3.94
C ILE A 195 0.60 11.70 -2.79
N HIS A 196 -0.49 12.45 -2.61
CA HIS A 196 -1.51 12.18 -1.59
C HIS A 196 -2.09 10.77 -1.70
N LYS A 197 -2.21 10.23 -2.92
CA LYS A 197 -2.74 8.89 -3.19
C LYS A 197 -1.71 7.78 -3.01
N LYS A 198 -0.41 8.11 -3.08
CA LYS A 198 0.66 7.11 -2.99
C LYS A 198 0.78 6.58 -1.56
N PRO A 199 1.06 5.28 -1.38
CA PRO A 199 1.40 4.72 -0.08
C PRO A 199 2.60 5.43 0.55
N PHE A 200 2.52 5.67 1.85
CA PHE A 200 3.63 6.16 2.65
C PHE A 200 4.70 5.06 2.79
N LYS A 201 5.93 5.39 2.42
CA LYS A 201 7.09 4.49 2.42
C LYS A 201 8.22 4.95 3.33
N GLY A 202 7.87 5.68 4.40
CA GLY A 202 8.85 6.29 5.30
C GLY A 202 9.18 7.73 4.88
N GLU A 203 10.08 8.36 5.64
CA GLU A 203 10.46 9.77 5.47
C GLU A 203 11.45 9.99 4.32
N SER A 204 11.05 9.56 3.12
CA SER A 204 11.79 9.82 1.89
C SER A 204 11.82 11.32 1.56
N ASP A 205 12.72 11.72 0.65
CA ASP A 205 12.78 13.11 0.18
C ASP A 205 11.46 13.56 -0.47
N THR A 206 10.75 12.63 -1.12
CA THR A 206 9.41 12.89 -1.66
C THR A 206 8.40 13.22 -0.55
N PHE A 207 8.42 12.46 0.55
CA PHE A 207 7.55 12.73 1.69
C PHE A 207 7.90 14.07 2.36
N LYS A 208 9.19 14.34 2.57
CA LYS A 208 9.69 15.61 3.13
C LYS A 208 9.31 16.82 2.27
N LEU A 209 9.28 16.65 0.95
CA LEU A 209 8.80 17.68 0.04
C LEU A 209 7.28 17.86 0.21
N ALA A 210 6.51 16.78 0.29
CA ALA A 210 5.06 16.83 0.47
C ALA A 210 4.69 17.53 1.79
N SER A 211 5.41 17.26 2.88
CA SER A 211 5.24 17.94 4.17
C SER A 211 5.59 19.44 4.15
N LYS A 212 6.18 19.96 3.07
CA LYS A 212 6.50 21.38 2.90
C LYS A 212 5.55 22.11 1.96
N ILE A 213 5.12 21.45 0.87
CA ILE A 213 4.40 22.10 -0.23
C ILE A 213 2.94 21.62 -0.41
N CYS A 214 2.52 20.56 0.28
CA CYS A 214 1.13 20.09 0.29
C CYS A 214 0.39 20.41 1.59
N VAL A 215 0.92 21.34 2.37
CA VAL A 215 0.37 21.75 3.67
C VAL A 215 0.34 23.28 3.76
N LYS A 216 -0.54 23.80 4.64
CA LYS A 216 -0.57 25.19 5.07
C LYS A 216 -0.50 25.31 6.58
N GLU A 217 -0.20 26.51 7.06
CA GLU A 217 -0.49 26.86 8.45
C GLU A 217 -2.03 26.99 8.62
N SER A 218 -2.53 26.59 9.79
CA SER A 218 -3.94 26.58 10.20
C SER A 218 -4.39 27.94 10.71
#